data_AF-A0A7S0WFT9-F1
#
_entry.id   AF-A0A7S0WFT9-F1
#
_cell.length_a   1.000
_cell.length_b   1.000
_cell.length_c   1.000
_cell.angle_alpha   90.00
_cell.angle_beta   90.00
_cell.angle_gamma   90.00
#
_symmetry.space_group_name_H-M   'P 1'
#
loop_
_entity.id
_entity.type
_entity.pdbx_description
1 polymer ?
#
loop_
_entity_poly.entity_id
_entity_poly.type
_entity_poly.pdbx_seq_one_letter_code
_entity_poly.pdbx_strand_id
1 'polypeptide(L)'
;MIAISFYSVLFVSLVAMAIVVEFLPNKSDNTAGMQQGNQQAFKAFRNNYLFVYSMAMAGDWLQGPYIYALYEHYGYKVGDIGRLFIAGFGSSMVFGTLVGALADKYGRKKASLLYMVTYSMSCMTKHSGDYWTLMFGRLLGGVSTSLLFSAFESWLVAEHFSRGYAEALLGDVFSKAVFLGAGLMAILSGLVGNVLVEDMGLGPVAPFDAAIAVMTIGGCVIWLSWPENYGDSSGHSLANQFKAAAVAIMSDQKVALLGAMQSL
;
A
#
# COMPACT_ATOMS: atom_id res chain seq x y z
N MET A 1 -11.85 -5.47 33.72
CA MET A 1 -10.43 -5.57 34.11
C MET A 1 -9.72 -6.80 33.56
N ILE A 2 -10.30 -8.01 33.65
CA ILE A 2 -9.65 -9.26 33.17
C ILE A 2 -9.43 -9.27 31.65
N ALA A 3 -10.38 -8.77 30.85
CA ALA A 3 -10.27 -8.73 29.39
C ALA A 3 -9.12 -7.84 28.90
N ILE A 4 -8.93 -6.66 29.51
CA ILE A 4 -7.84 -5.72 29.15
C ILE A 4 -6.48 -6.38 29.41
N SER A 5 -6.33 -7.09 30.53
CA SER A 5 -5.10 -7.84 30.85
C SER A 5 -4.82 -8.96 29.85
N PHE A 6 -5.85 -9.64 29.34
CA PHE A 6 -5.68 -10.69 28.33
C PHE A 6 -5.19 -10.12 26.99
N TYR A 7 -5.82 -9.06 26.48
CA TYR A 7 -5.42 -8.45 25.21
C TYR A 7 -4.02 -7.85 25.26
N SER A 8 -3.65 -7.17 26.36
CA SER A 8 -2.30 -6.64 26.53
C SER A 8 -1.25 -7.76 26.60
N VAL A 9 -1.52 -8.84 27.35
CA VAL A 9 -0.61 -9.99 27.42
C VAL A 9 -0.48 -10.68 26.07
N LEU A 10 -1.60 -10.89 25.36
CA LEU A 10 -1.60 -11.49 24.02
C LEU A 10 -0.82 -10.63 23.02
N PHE A 11 -1.05 -9.31 23.02
CA PHE A 11 -0.35 -8.37 22.14
C PHE A 11 1.16 -8.39 22.42
N VAL A 12 1.57 -8.25 23.69
CA VAL A 12 2.99 -8.27 24.07
C VAL A 12 3.65 -9.61 23.74
N SER A 13 2.96 -10.73 23.94
CA SER A 13 3.50 -12.06 23.62
C SER A 13 3.61 -12.31 22.11
N LEU A 14 2.66 -11.86 21.30
CA LEU A 14 2.75 -11.91 19.83
C LEU A 14 3.86 -10.99 19.31
N VAL A 15 4.00 -9.78 19.84
CA VAL A 15 5.09 -8.86 19.50
C VAL A 15 6.45 -9.46 19.89
N ALA A 16 6.57 -10.01 21.10
CA ALA A 16 7.80 -10.68 21.53
C ALA A 16 8.14 -11.88 20.65
N MET A 17 7.15 -12.70 20.27
CA MET A 17 7.35 -13.82 19.36
C MET A 17 7.78 -13.36 17.97
N ALA A 18 7.16 -12.32 17.42
CA ALA A 18 7.53 -11.74 16.13
C ALA A 18 8.96 -11.18 16.15
N ILE A 19 9.34 -10.47 17.22
CA ILE A 19 10.71 -9.99 17.44
C ILE A 19 11.67 -11.19 17.51
N VAL A 20 11.37 -12.22 18.30
CA VAL A 20 12.23 -13.41 18.37
C VAL A 20 12.41 -14.04 17.00
N VAL A 21 11.34 -14.24 16.23
CA VAL A 21 11.41 -14.82 14.87
C VAL A 21 12.24 -13.95 13.91
N GLU A 22 12.10 -12.63 13.98
CA GLU A 22 12.83 -11.69 13.11
C GLU A 22 14.33 -11.57 13.49
N PHE A 23 14.65 -11.65 14.78
CA PHE A 23 16.02 -11.59 15.30
C PHE A 23 16.70 -12.96 15.42
N LEU A 24 15.99 -14.06 15.15
CA LEU A 24 16.65 -15.34 14.89
C LEU A 24 17.61 -15.15 13.71
N PRO A 25 18.86 -15.62 13.81
CA PRO A 25 19.87 -15.35 12.81
C PRO A 25 19.46 -15.93 11.45
N ASN A 26 18.90 -15.09 10.59
CA ASN A 26 18.61 -15.45 9.21
C ASN A 26 19.95 -15.43 8.45
N LYS A 27 20.43 -16.64 8.11
CA LYS A 27 21.85 -16.92 7.82
C LYS A 27 22.28 -16.56 6.38
N SER A 28 21.47 -15.85 5.61
CA SER A 28 21.78 -15.51 4.22
C SER A 28 22.01 -14.01 4.08
N ASP A 29 23.22 -13.53 4.38
CA ASP A 29 23.62 -12.21 3.88
C ASP A 29 23.96 -12.34 2.39
N ASN A 30 22.92 -12.24 1.56
CA ASN A 30 22.99 -12.30 0.10
C ASN A 30 23.88 -11.18 -0.48
N THR A 31 24.37 -10.23 0.34
CA THR A 31 25.28 -9.16 -0.08
C THR A 31 26.76 -9.43 0.20
N ALA A 32 27.13 -10.55 0.84
CA ALA A 32 28.50 -10.84 1.28
C ALA A 32 29.54 -10.96 0.14
N GLY A 33 29.11 -11.17 -1.10
CA GLY A 33 29.98 -11.22 -2.30
C GLY A 33 30.07 -9.90 -3.09
N MET A 34 29.37 -8.84 -2.68
CA MET A 34 29.35 -7.58 -3.42
C MET A 34 30.55 -6.68 -3.09
N GLN A 35 31.05 -5.95 -4.09
CA GLN A 35 31.98 -4.85 -3.83
C GLN A 35 31.34 -3.84 -2.86
N GLN A 36 32.14 -3.33 -1.91
CA GLN A 36 31.66 -2.48 -0.82
C GLN A 36 30.83 -1.28 -1.30
N GLY A 37 31.25 -0.62 -2.39
CA GLY A 37 30.50 0.49 -3.00
C GLY A 37 29.13 0.06 -3.55
N ASN A 38 29.05 -1.11 -4.18
CA ASN A 38 27.79 -1.65 -4.70
C ASN A 38 26.84 -2.07 -3.58
N GLN A 39 27.37 -2.63 -2.50
CA GLN A 39 26.60 -2.98 -1.30
C GLN A 39 26.00 -1.73 -0.63
N GLN A 40 26.75 -0.63 -0.56
CA GLN A 40 26.25 0.64 0.00
C GLN A 40 25.16 1.24 -0.90
N ALA A 41 25.35 1.24 -2.22
CA ALA A 41 24.34 1.70 -3.18
C ALA A 41 23.05 0.90 -3.09
N PHE A 42 23.15 -0.44 -2.98
CA PHE A 42 22.00 -1.32 -2.80
C PHE A 42 21.27 -1.04 -1.48
N LYS A 43 22.00 -0.89 -0.37
CA LYS A 43 21.39 -0.55 0.93
C LYS A 43 20.65 0.79 0.89
N ALA A 44 21.22 1.80 0.23
CA ALA A 44 20.58 3.11 0.06
C ALA A 44 19.30 3.02 -0.79
N PHE A 45 19.35 2.31 -1.92
CA PHE A 45 18.21 2.03 -2.77
C PHE A 45 17.08 1.31 -2.00
N ARG A 46 17.42 0.18 -1.36
CA ARG A 46 16.49 -0.61 -0.56
C ARG A 46 15.86 0.22 0.55
N ASN A 47 16.64 0.94 1.35
CA ASN A 47 16.12 1.72 2.46
C ASN A 47 15.23 2.88 1.98
N ASN A 48 15.56 3.49 0.84
CA ASN A 48 14.70 4.51 0.21
C ASN A 48 13.34 3.92 -0.18
N TYR A 49 13.33 2.78 -0.88
CA TYR A 49 12.09 2.10 -1.25
C TYR A 49 11.28 1.69 -0.02
N LEU A 50 11.90 1.01 0.95
CA LEU A 50 11.23 0.54 2.16
C LEU A 50 10.64 1.69 2.97
N PHE A 51 11.34 2.82 3.08
CA PHE A 51 10.83 4.00 3.76
C PHE A 51 9.56 4.52 3.07
N VAL A 52 9.64 4.77 1.76
CA VAL A 52 8.52 5.28 0.97
C VAL A 52 7.32 4.33 1.01
N TYR A 53 7.56 3.03 0.81
CA TYR A 53 6.51 2.02 0.85
C TYR A 53 5.87 1.92 2.24
N SER A 54 6.67 2.03 3.30
CA SER A 54 6.15 2.09 4.68
C SER A 54 5.27 3.32 4.92
N MET A 55 5.64 4.49 4.38
CA MET A 55 4.80 5.70 4.50
C MET A 55 3.47 5.56 3.76
N ALA A 56 3.49 4.95 2.56
CA ALA A 56 2.28 4.63 1.81
C ALA A 56 1.37 3.66 2.58
N MET A 57 1.93 2.54 3.05
CA MET A 57 1.19 1.55 3.83
C MET A 57 0.68 2.13 5.16
N ALA A 58 1.44 2.97 5.84
CA ALA A 58 0.98 3.66 7.05
C ALA A 58 -0.23 4.57 6.77
N GLY A 59 -0.21 5.30 5.65
CA GLY A 59 -1.36 6.11 5.23
C GLY A 59 -2.62 5.28 4.98
N ASP A 60 -2.47 4.07 4.45
CA ASP A 60 -3.59 3.12 4.27
C ASP A 60 -4.10 2.58 5.62
N TRP A 61 -3.19 2.09 6.46
CA TRP A 61 -3.54 1.48 7.74
C TRP A 61 -4.12 2.46 8.76
N LEU A 62 -3.70 3.73 8.76
CA LEU A 62 -4.23 4.76 9.67
C LEU A 62 -5.75 4.94 9.53
N GLN A 63 -6.28 4.74 8.31
CA GLN A 63 -7.70 4.93 8.03
C GLN A 63 -8.53 3.70 8.39
N GLY A 64 -7.95 2.50 8.27
CA GLY A 64 -8.65 1.21 8.36
C GLY A 64 -9.59 1.09 9.56
N PRO A 65 -9.15 1.37 10.80
CA PRO A 65 -10.00 1.24 11.99
C PRO A 65 -11.14 2.26 12.06
N TYR A 66 -11.00 3.42 11.40
CA TYR A 66 -11.86 4.58 11.62
C TYR A 66 -12.81 4.90 10.47
N ILE A 67 -12.63 4.35 9.26
CA ILE A 67 -13.55 4.61 8.12
C ILE A 67 -15.00 4.25 8.46
N TYR A 68 -15.23 3.07 9.04
CA TYR A 68 -16.58 2.65 9.39
C TYR A 68 -17.16 3.54 10.51
N ALA A 69 -16.39 3.71 11.59
CA ALA A 69 -16.78 4.51 12.75
C ALA A 69 -17.08 5.96 12.37
N LEU A 70 -16.33 6.54 11.42
CA LEU A 70 -16.58 7.88 10.91
C LEU A 70 -17.95 7.98 10.20
N TYR A 71 -18.30 7.01 9.37
CA TYR A 71 -19.59 7.03 8.69
C TYR A 71 -20.75 6.83 9.66
N GLU A 72 -20.59 5.98 10.66
CA GLU A 72 -21.56 5.82 11.74
C GLU A 72 -21.70 7.12 12.54
N HIS A 73 -20.58 7.81 12.83
CA HIS A 73 -20.56 9.12 13.48
C HIS A 73 -21.33 10.19 12.68
N TYR A 74 -21.28 10.15 11.35
CA TYR A 74 -22.10 11.00 10.47
C TYR A 74 -23.57 10.57 10.35
N GLY A 75 -23.97 9.49 11.03
CA GLY A 75 -25.36 9.03 11.09
C GLY A 75 -25.77 8.14 9.92
N TYR A 76 -24.84 7.61 9.14
CA TYR A 76 -25.17 6.70 8.05
C TYR A 76 -25.61 5.33 8.56
N LYS A 77 -26.61 4.77 7.90
CA LYS A 77 -27.08 3.41 8.16
C LYS A 77 -26.12 2.39 7.56
N VAL A 78 -26.12 1.18 8.10
CA VAL A 78 -25.31 0.04 7.63
C VAL A 78 -25.41 -0.17 6.11
N GLY A 79 -26.59 0.00 5.52
CA GLY A 79 -26.79 -0.14 4.07
C GLY A 79 -26.06 0.93 3.24
N ASP A 80 -26.03 2.17 3.70
CA ASP A 80 -25.34 3.27 3.01
C ASP A 80 -23.82 3.16 3.17
N ILE A 81 -23.36 2.74 4.36
CA ILE A 81 -21.97 2.39 4.60
C ILE A 81 -21.54 1.25 3.66
N GLY A 82 -22.37 0.21 3.53
CA GLY A 82 -22.13 -0.89 2.60
C GLY A 82 -21.93 -0.41 1.15
N ARG A 83 -22.77 0.52 0.68
CA ARG A 83 -22.63 1.12 -0.67
C ARG A 83 -21.33 1.89 -0.83
N LEU A 84 -20.90 2.65 0.17
CA LEU A 84 -19.60 3.33 0.18
C LEU A 84 -18.44 2.32 0.10
N PHE A 85 -18.50 1.21 0.84
CA PHE A 85 -17.48 0.17 0.76
C PHE A 85 -17.44 -0.50 -0.61
N ILE A 86 -18.60 -0.92 -1.14
CA ILE A 86 -18.75 -1.50 -2.48
C ILE A 86 -18.19 -0.57 -3.55
N ALA A 87 -18.47 0.74 -3.48
CA ALA A 87 -17.95 1.69 -4.45
C ALA A 87 -16.42 1.77 -4.44
N GLY A 88 -15.79 1.75 -3.26
CA GLY A 88 -14.33 1.77 -3.18
C GLY A 88 -13.67 0.50 -3.69
N PHE A 89 -14.15 -0.68 -3.29
CA PHE A 89 -13.62 -1.95 -3.80
C PHE A 89 -13.93 -2.15 -5.29
N GLY A 90 -15.14 -1.80 -5.72
CA GLY A 90 -15.55 -1.83 -7.12
C GLY A 90 -14.72 -0.86 -7.98
N SER A 91 -14.39 0.32 -7.47
CA SER A 91 -13.47 1.25 -8.12
C SER A 91 -12.08 0.63 -8.29
N SER A 92 -11.53 0.01 -7.23
CA SER A 92 -10.23 -0.68 -7.33
C SER A 92 -10.23 -1.80 -8.37
N MET A 93 -11.32 -2.58 -8.44
CA MET A 93 -11.50 -3.64 -9.45
C MET A 93 -11.54 -3.08 -10.88
N VAL A 94 -12.34 -2.05 -11.14
CA VAL A 94 -12.52 -1.49 -12.48
C VAL A 94 -11.29 -0.73 -12.94
N PHE A 95 -10.74 0.13 -12.08
CA PHE A 95 -9.64 1.01 -12.44
C PHE A 95 -8.27 0.36 -12.23
N GLY A 96 -8.14 -0.70 -11.43
CA GLY A 96 -6.83 -1.25 -11.10
C GLY A 96 -6.06 -1.79 -12.30
N THR A 97 -6.75 -2.49 -13.20
CA THR A 97 -6.13 -3.01 -14.43
C THR A 97 -5.75 -1.88 -15.41
N LEU A 98 -6.63 -0.87 -15.54
CA LEU A 98 -6.39 0.29 -16.39
C LEU A 98 -5.21 1.13 -15.88
N VAL A 99 -5.21 1.42 -14.59
CA VAL A 99 -4.24 2.33 -13.98
C VAL A 99 -2.86 1.67 -13.90
N GLY A 100 -2.77 0.36 -13.70
CA GLY A 100 -1.50 -0.38 -13.83
C GLY A 100 -0.91 -0.27 -15.25
N ALA A 101 -1.72 -0.50 -16.28
CA ALA A 101 -1.26 -0.38 -17.67
C ALA A 101 -0.89 1.08 -18.04
N LEU A 102 -1.61 2.06 -17.49
CA LEU A 102 -1.28 3.48 -17.64
C LEU A 102 0.02 3.83 -16.90
N ALA A 103 0.28 3.25 -15.73
CA ALA A 103 1.54 3.43 -14.99
C ALA A 103 2.74 2.96 -15.81
N ASP A 104 2.62 1.79 -16.45
CA ASP A 104 3.67 1.27 -17.34
C ASP A 104 3.93 2.17 -18.54
N LYS A 105 2.88 2.76 -19.11
CA LYS A 105 3.00 3.65 -20.29
C LYS A 105 3.50 5.05 -19.96
N TYR A 106 3.00 5.67 -18.88
CA TYR A 106 3.23 7.09 -18.58
C TYR A 106 4.30 7.33 -17.52
N GLY A 107 4.73 6.28 -16.81
CA GLY A 107 5.80 6.31 -15.82
C GLY A 107 5.33 5.82 -14.45
N ARG A 108 6.10 4.90 -13.85
CA ARG A 108 5.76 4.28 -12.57
C ARG A 108 6.01 5.21 -11.38
N LYS A 109 6.99 6.12 -11.45
CA LYS A 109 7.17 7.17 -10.43
C LYS A 109 5.97 8.10 -10.38
N LYS A 110 5.50 8.58 -11.54
CA LYS A 110 4.29 9.41 -11.63
C LYS A 110 3.06 8.69 -11.11
N ALA A 111 2.93 7.39 -11.38
CA ALA A 111 1.84 6.59 -10.85
C ALA A 111 1.90 6.46 -9.31
N SER A 112 3.08 6.24 -8.72
CA SER A 112 3.26 6.25 -7.26
C SER A 112 3.00 7.62 -6.64
N LEU A 113 3.32 8.73 -7.32
CA LEU A 113 2.95 10.08 -6.88
C LEU A 113 1.45 10.34 -7.02
N LEU A 114 0.82 9.82 -8.08
CA LEU A 114 -0.62 9.91 -8.29
C LEU A 114 -1.34 9.24 -7.12
N TYR A 115 -0.88 8.07 -6.67
CA TYR A 115 -1.37 7.42 -5.45
C TYR A 115 -1.35 8.37 -4.24
N MET A 116 -0.21 9.00 -3.96
CA MET A 116 -0.08 9.89 -2.80
C MET A 116 -1.10 11.03 -2.86
N VAL A 117 -1.31 11.60 -4.05
CA VAL A 117 -2.26 12.70 -4.27
C VAL A 117 -3.71 12.22 -4.21
N THR A 118 -4.08 11.17 -4.94
CA THR A 118 -5.47 10.67 -4.99
C THR A 118 -5.91 10.15 -3.64
N TYR A 119 -5.02 9.55 -2.87
CA TYR A 119 -5.39 9.01 -1.56
C TYR A 119 -5.44 10.08 -0.48
N SER A 120 -4.58 11.10 -0.57
CA SER A 120 -4.72 12.31 0.26
C SER A 120 -6.04 13.02 -0.03
N MET A 121 -6.44 13.17 -1.30
CA MET A 121 -7.75 13.72 -1.66
C MET A 121 -8.90 12.87 -1.12
N SER A 122 -8.80 11.54 -1.19
CA SER A 122 -9.77 10.63 -0.56
C SER A 122 -9.89 10.87 0.94
N CYS A 123 -8.77 11.04 1.66
CA CYS A 123 -8.76 11.40 3.08
C CYS A 123 -9.41 12.76 3.34
N MET A 124 -9.11 13.77 2.51
CA MET A 124 -9.70 15.12 2.66
C MET A 124 -11.23 15.09 2.56
N THR A 125 -11.82 14.20 1.76
CA THR A 125 -13.29 14.06 1.70
C THR A 125 -13.93 13.73 3.05
N LYS A 126 -13.16 13.14 3.98
CA LYS A 126 -13.66 12.70 5.29
C LYS A 126 -13.98 13.83 6.24
N HIS A 127 -13.55 15.05 5.94
CA HIS A 127 -13.99 16.27 6.62
C HIS A 127 -15.44 16.67 6.28
N SER A 128 -16.02 16.09 5.22
CA SER A 128 -17.39 16.35 4.81
C SER A 128 -18.31 15.20 5.23
N GLY A 129 -19.43 15.56 5.87
CA GLY A 129 -20.54 14.64 6.15
C GLY A 129 -21.51 14.45 4.96
N ASP A 130 -21.20 14.99 3.78
CA ASP A 130 -22.02 14.81 2.58
C ASP A 130 -21.75 13.45 1.90
N TYR A 131 -22.81 12.72 1.58
CA TYR A 131 -22.72 11.34 1.10
C TYR A 131 -21.99 11.23 -0.23
N TRP A 132 -22.27 12.15 -1.16
CA TRP A 132 -21.67 12.12 -2.50
C TRP A 132 -20.21 12.54 -2.48
N THR A 133 -19.84 13.43 -1.57
CA THR A 133 -18.43 13.77 -1.29
C THR A 133 -17.67 12.55 -0.78
N LEU A 134 -18.25 11.81 0.16
CA LEU A 134 -17.66 10.57 0.69
C LEU A 134 -17.60 9.46 -0.38
N MET A 135 -18.62 9.38 -1.24
CA MET A 135 -18.67 8.46 -2.37
C MET A 135 -17.55 8.74 -3.36
N PHE A 136 -17.36 10.00 -3.75
CA PHE A 136 -16.25 10.42 -4.58
C PHE A 136 -14.90 10.07 -3.94
N GLY A 137 -14.76 10.32 -2.64
CA GLY A 137 -13.59 9.90 -1.86
C GLY A 137 -13.36 8.39 -1.93
N ARG A 138 -14.39 7.56 -1.82
CA ARG A 138 -14.26 6.10 -1.95
C ARG A 138 -13.82 5.68 -3.35
N LEU A 139 -14.31 6.33 -4.40
CA LEU A 139 -13.83 6.06 -5.77
C LEU A 139 -12.34 6.37 -5.92
N LEU A 140 -11.89 7.54 -5.44
CA LEU A 140 -10.47 7.91 -5.41
C LEU A 140 -9.63 6.94 -4.57
N GLY A 141 -10.15 6.53 -3.41
CA GLY A 141 -9.54 5.53 -2.54
C GLY A 141 -9.31 4.22 -3.26
N GLY A 142 -10.31 3.71 -3.99
CA GLY A 142 -10.18 2.50 -4.78
C GLY A 142 -9.10 2.58 -5.87
N VAL A 143 -9.06 3.69 -6.62
CA VAL A 143 -7.98 3.95 -7.60
C VAL A 143 -6.61 3.94 -6.94
N SER A 144 -6.52 4.56 -5.76
CA SER A 144 -5.28 4.66 -4.98
C SER A 144 -4.81 3.28 -4.50
N THR A 145 -5.70 2.47 -3.92
CA THR A 145 -5.35 1.10 -3.48
C THR A 145 -4.77 0.28 -4.63
N SER A 146 -5.33 0.39 -5.83
CA SER A 146 -4.78 -0.32 -6.99
C SER A 146 -3.39 0.15 -7.39
N LEU A 147 -3.11 1.46 -7.29
CA LEU A 147 -1.78 2.00 -7.55
C LEU A 147 -0.75 1.54 -6.51
N LEU A 148 -1.14 1.47 -5.24
CA LEU A 148 -0.26 1.05 -4.14
C LEU A 148 0.32 -0.35 -4.38
N PHE A 149 -0.54 -1.31 -4.70
CA PHE A 149 -0.16 -2.71 -4.89
C PHE A 149 0.31 -3.05 -6.31
N SER A 150 0.46 -2.06 -7.21
CA SER A 150 0.96 -2.30 -8.57
C SER A 150 2.15 -1.41 -8.92
N ALA A 151 2.00 -0.09 -8.89
CA ALA A 151 3.01 0.85 -9.37
C ALA A 151 4.32 0.79 -8.56
N PHE A 152 4.22 0.63 -7.23
CA PHE A 152 5.39 0.56 -6.35
C PHE A 152 6.22 -0.69 -6.58
N GLU A 153 5.58 -1.86 -6.64
CA GLU A 153 6.29 -3.12 -6.89
C GLU A 153 6.90 -3.13 -8.29
N SER A 154 6.14 -2.73 -9.30
CA SER A 154 6.64 -2.62 -10.67
C SER A 154 7.82 -1.64 -10.77
N TRP A 155 7.79 -0.50 -10.08
CA TRP A 155 8.92 0.42 -10.05
C TRP A 155 10.16 -0.22 -9.41
N LEU A 156 9.99 -0.92 -8.27
CA LEU A 156 11.07 -1.62 -7.57
C LEU A 156 11.72 -2.66 -8.48
N VAL A 157 10.92 -3.51 -9.13
CA VAL A 157 11.41 -4.58 -10.01
C VAL A 157 12.25 -4.00 -11.14
N ALA A 158 11.74 -2.99 -11.86
CA ALA A 158 12.47 -2.39 -12.97
C ALA A 158 13.76 -1.69 -12.52
N GLU A 159 13.70 -0.92 -11.43
CA GLU A 159 14.87 -0.18 -10.93
C GLU A 159 15.93 -1.12 -10.33
N HIS A 160 15.51 -2.23 -9.73
CA HIS A 160 16.42 -3.24 -9.20
C HIS A 160 17.24 -3.91 -10.31
N PHE A 161 16.57 -4.32 -11.39
CA PHE A 161 17.23 -4.95 -12.53
C PHE A 161 18.00 -3.96 -13.40
N SER A 162 17.55 -2.70 -13.55
CA SER A 162 18.28 -1.66 -14.29
C SER A 162 19.64 -1.36 -13.65
N ARG A 163 19.74 -1.51 -12.32
CA ARG A 163 20.98 -1.37 -11.54
C ARG A 163 21.85 -2.62 -11.52
N GLY A 164 21.41 -3.71 -12.16
CA GLY A 164 22.17 -4.96 -12.26
C GLY A 164 22.26 -5.74 -10.94
N TYR A 165 21.32 -5.55 -10.01
CA TYR A 165 21.30 -6.32 -8.77
C TYR A 165 20.78 -7.74 -9.01
N ALA A 166 21.28 -8.70 -8.22
CA ALA A 166 20.88 -10.10 -8.30
C ALA A 166 19.41 -10.28 -7.88
N GLU A 167 18.69 -11.21 -8.51
CA GLU A 167 17.29 -11.51 -8.24
C GLU A 167 17.04 -11.92 -6.77
N ALA A 168 17.96 -12.67 -6.16
CA ALA A 168 17.85 -13.07 -4.75
C ALA A 168 17.69 -11.87 -3.79
N LEU A 169 18.30 -10.72 -4.10
CA LEU A 169 18.18 -9.52 -3.29
C LEU A 169 16.83 -8.82 -3.42
N LEU A 170 16.14 -9.02 -4.56
CA LEU A 170 14.80 -8.47 -4.77
C LEU A 170 13.79 -9.14 -3.83
N GLY A 171 13.90 -10.47 -3.67
CA GLY A 171 13.12 -11.23 -2.68
C GLY A 171 13.30 -10.69 -1.26
N ASP A 172 14.55 -10.38 -0.86
CA ASP A 172 14.83 -9.78 0.45
C ASP A 172 14.18 -8.40 0.63
N VAL A 173 14.09 -7.59 -0.43
CA VAL A 173 13.40 -6.30 -0.37
C VAL A 173 11.89 -6.50 -0.20
N PHE A 174 11.29 -7.41 -0.96
CA PHE A 174 9.85 -7.72 -0.84
C PHE A 174 9.49 -8.26 0.54
N SER A 175 10.25 -9.21 1.09
CA SER A 175 10.01 -9.73 2.44
C SER A 175 10.05 -8.62 3.49
N LYS A 176 11.02 -7.70 3.40
CA LYS A 176 11.09 -6.53 4.29
C LYS A 176 9.95 -5.54 4.06
N ALA A 177 9.51 -5.35 2.81
CA ALA A 177 8.39 -4.48 2.49
C ALA A 177 7.08 -5.01 3.09
N VAL A 178 6.84 -6.33 3.04
CA VAL A 178 5.69 -6.98 3.69
C VAL A 178 5.79 -6.86 5.22
N PHE A 179 6.94 -7.20 5.80
CA PHE A 179 7.14 -7.12 7.26
C PHE A 179 6.94 -5.70 7.79
N LEU A 180 7.61 -4.71 7.19
CA LEU A 180 7.53 -3.32 7.62
C LEU A 180 6.18 -2.69 7.26
N GLY A 181 5.73 -2.83 6.01
CA GLY A 181 4.56 -2.16 5.48
C GLY A 181 3.24 -2.82 5.90
N ALA A 182 3.09 -4.13 5.71
CA ALA A 182 1.83 -4.82 6.05
C ALA A 182 1.75 -5.21 7.53
N GLY A 183 2.89 -5.54 8.16
CA GLY A 183 2.95 -5.94 9.57
C GLY A 183 3.12 -4.76 10.52
N LEU A 184 4.33 -4.20 10.56
CA LEU A 184 4.71 -3.20 11.56
C LEU A 184 3.89 -1.90 11.44
N MET A 185 3.74 -1.35 10.23
CA MET A 185 2.96 -0.13 10.03
C MET A 185 1.48 -0.32 10.36
N ALA A 186 0.90 -1.52 10.19
CA ALA A 186 -0.49 -1.76 10.60
C ALA A 186 -0.67 -1.60 12.12
N ILE A 187 0.24 -2.21 12.89
CA ILE A 187 0.24 -2.11 14.36
C ILE A 187 0.45 -0.66 14.80
N LEU A 188 1.49 -0.01 14.28
CA LEU A 188 1.80 1.38 14.65
C LEU A 188 0.69 2.34 14.27
N SER A 189 0.10 2.19 13.09
CA SER A 189 -1.01 3.03 12.63
C SER A 189 -2.26 2.84 13.47
N GLY A 190 -2.58 1.61 13.88
CA GLY A 190 -3.67 1.35 14.82
C GLY A 190 -3.46 2.03 16.16
N LEU A 191 -2.25 1.95 16.73
CA LEU A 191 -1.90 2.61 17.98
C LEU A 191 -1.95 4.14 17.85
N VAL A 192 -1.36 4.70 16.79
CA VAL A 192 -1.38 6.15 16.52
C VAL A 192 -2.81 6.64 16.32
N GLY A 193 -3.63 5.92 15.56
CA GLY A 193 -5.04 6.24 15.38
C GLY A 193 -5.80 6.26 16.71
N ASN A 194 -5.56 5.27 17.57
CA ASN A 194 -6.15 5.22 18.91
C ASN A 194 -5.75 6.42 19.79
N VAL A 195 -4.46 6.76 19.84
CA VAL A 195 -3.98 7.93 20.57
C VAL A 195 -4.62 9.22 20.04
N LEU A 196 -4.69 9.39 18.71
CA LEU A 196 -5.27 10.59 18.11
C LEU A 196 -6.76 10.77 18.45
N VAL A 197 -7.53 9.68 18.44
CA VAL A 197 -8.98 9.74 18.63
C VAL A 197 -9.38 9.68 20.10
N GLU A 198 -8.86 8.71 20.87
CA GLU A 198 -9.27 8.45 22.25
C GLU A 198 -8.49 9.30 23.26
N ASP A 199 -7.15 9.30 23.19
CA ASP A 199 -6.31 9.97 24.19
C ASP A 199 -6.27 11.49 23.98
N MET A 200 -6.18 11.93 22.72
CA MET A 200 -6.10 13.35 22.36
C MET A 200 -7.47 13.98 22.04
N GLY A 201 -8.51 13.18 21.86
CA GLY A 201 -9.86 13.68 21.59
C GLY A 201 -10.00 14.49 20.30
N LEU A 202 -9.14 14.26 19.30
CA LEU A 202 -9.14 15.05 18.06
C LEU A 202 -10.29 14.70 17.10
N GLY A 203 -11.07 13.67 17.45
CA GLY A 203 -12.24 13.22 16.69
C GLY A 203 -11.90 12.22 15.57
N PRO A 204 -12.93 11.61 14.96
CA PRO A 204 -12.77 10.46 14.06
C PRO A 204 -12.08 10.79 12.73
N VAL A 205 -11.88 12.07 12.41
CA VAL A 205 -11.19 12.53 11.20
C VAL A 205 -9.66 12.57 11.38
N ALA A 206 -9.16 12.66 12.62
CA ALA A 206 -7.73 12.85 12.89
C ALA A 206 -6.80 11.77 12.29
N PRO A 207 -7.16 10.46 12.25
CA PRO A 207 -6.34 9.45 11.58
C PRO A 207 -6.20 9.68 10.07
N PHE A 208 -7.20 10.29 9.43
CA PHE A 208 -7.15 10.65 8.01
C PHE A 208 -6.22 11.84 7.76
N ASP A 209 -6.17 12.80 8.68
CA ASP A 209 -5.21 13.91 8.61
C ASP A 209 -3.77 13.43 8.82
N ALA A 210 -3.56 12.51 9.77
CA ALA A 210 -2.29 11.84 9.94
C ALA A 210 -1.88 11.06 8.68
N ALA A 211 -2.83 10.38 8.03
CA ALA A 211 -2.61 9.69 6.77
C ALA A 211 -2.15 10.65 5.65
N ILE A 212 -2.78 11.82 5.52
CA ILE A 212 -2.36 12.88 4.58
C ILE A 212 -0.93 13.32 4.87
N ALA A 213 -0.59 13.54 6.14
CA ALA A 213 0.76 13.97 6.54
C ALA A 213 1.83 12.95 6.14
N VAL A 214 1.64 11.67 6.47
CA VAL A 214 2.62 10.62 6.13
C VAL A 214 2.73 10.39 4.62
N MET A 215 1.61 10.44 3.89
CA MET A 215 1.61 10.33 2.43
C MET A 215 2.29 11.53 1.76
N THR A 216 2.12 12.74 2.30
CA THR A 216 2.81 13.93 1.82
C THR A 216 4.33 13.80 1.98
N ILE A 217 4.80 13.34 3.14
CA ILE A 217 6.22 13.07 3.39
C ILE A 217 6.73 12.01 2.42
N GLY A 218 6.02 10.88 2.27
CA GLY A 218 6.37 9.82 1.33
C GLY A 218 6.44 10.31 -0.12
N GLY A 219 5.45 11.10 -0.54
CA GLY A 219 5.37 11.72 -1.86
C GLY A 219 6.52 12.70 -2.13
N CYS A 220 6.90 13.52 -1.15
CA CYS A 220 8.07 14.39 -1.24
C CYS A 220 9.36 13.57 -1.45
N VAL A 221 9.53 12.47 -0.72
CA VAL A 221 10.69 11.59 -0.91
C VAL A 221 10.70 10.97 -2.30
N ILE A 222 9.58 10.41 -2.77
CA ILE A 222 9.47 9.89 -4.16
C ILE A 222 9.86 10.97 -5.17
N TRP A 223 9.29 12.17 -5.03
CA TRP A 223 9.54 13.29 -5.94
C TRP A 223 11.04 13.57 -6.08
N LEU A 224 11.76 13.58 -4.96
CA LEU A 224 13.18 13.93 -4.91
C LEU A 224 14.12 12.76 -5.24
N SER A 225 13.78 11.52 -4.88
CA SER A 225 14.73 10.39 -4.93
C SER A 225 14.48 9.37 -6.01
N TRP A 226 13.25 9.24 -6.53
CA TRP A 226 12.96 8.21 -7.53
C TRP A 226 13.27 8.73 -8.94
N PRO A 227 14.05 8.01 -9.76
CA PRO A 227 14.00 8.17 -11.20
C PRO A 227 12.66 7.70 -11.78
N GLU A 228 12.35 8.17 -12.99
CA GLU A 228 11.22 7.66 -13.75
C GLU A 228 11.63 6.39 -14.49
N ASN A 229 10.82 5.34 -14.41
CA ASN A 229 10.98 4.12 -15.18
C ASN A 229 9.63 3.68 -15.77
N TYR A 230 9.70 2.88 -16.84
CA TYR A 230 8.56 2.55 -17.68
C TYR A 230 8.47 1.03 -17.85
N GLY A 231 7.26 0.54 -18.13
CA GLY A 231 7.07 -0.84 -18.58
C GLY A 231 7.44 -1.00 -20.05
N ASP A 232 7.17 -2.18 -20.62
CA ASP A 232 7.43 -2.43 -22.04
C ASP A 232 6.61 -1.46 -22.92
N SER A 233 7.31 -0.58 -23.60
CA SER A 233 6.77 0.45 -24.50
C SER A 233 6.49 -0.08 -25.91
N SER A 234 6.50 -1.40 -26.11
CA SER A 234 6.01 -2.03 -27.33
C SER A 234 4.59 -1.48 -27.60
N GLY A 235 4.42 -0.77 -28.72
CA GLY A 235 3.24 0.04 -29.06
C GLY A 235 1.93 -0.74 -29.27
N HIS A 236 1.78 -1.87 -28.61
CA HIS A 236 0.55 -2.63 -28.52
C HIS A 236 -0.54 -1.77 -27.88
N SER A 237 -1.70 -1.69 -28.54
CA SER A 237 -2.85 -1.01 -27.98
C SER A 237 -3.23 -1.65 -26.65
N LEU A 238 -3.67 -0.84 -25.68
CA LEU A 238 -4.20 -1.33 -24.40
C LEU A 238 -5.25 -2.43 -24.63
N ALA A 239 -6.12 -2.25 -25.65
CA ALA A 239 -7.12 -3.24 -26.04
C ALA A 239 -6.53 -4.61 -26.38
N ASN A 240 -5.36 -4.66 -27.04
CA ASN A 240 -4.68 -5.91 -27.37
C ASN A 240 -4.07 -6.56 -26.12
N GLN A 241 -3.51 -5.78 -25.20
CA GLN A 241 -3.01 -6.29 -23.91
C GLN A 241 -4.14 -6.87 -23.05
N PHE A 242 -5.27 -6.15 -22.95
CA PHE A 242 -6.47 -6.64 -22.25
C PHE A 242 -7.02 -7.91 -22.88
N LYS A 243 -7.07 -7.99 -24.21
CA LYS A 243 -7.51 -9.20 -24.91
C LYS A 243 -6.57 -10.37 -24.64
N ALA A 244 -5.25 -10.16 -24.66
CA ALA A 244 -4.27 -11.19 -24.37
C ALA A 244 -4.38 -11.68 -22.91
N ALA A 245 -4.54 -10.75 -21.95
CA ALA A 245 -4.73 -11.09 -20.54
C ALA A 245 -6.04 -11.88 -20.31
N ALA A 246 -7.14 -11.46 -20.94
CA ALA A 246 -8.41 -12.19 -20.86
C ALA A 246 -8.31 -13.60 -21.43
N VAL A 247 -7.64 -13.74 -22.59
CA VAL A 247 -7.39 -15.06 -23.19
C VAL A 247 -6.52 -15.91 -22.27
N ALA A 248 -5.45 -15.36 -21.67
CA ALA A 248 -4.58 -16.10 -20.75
C ALA A 248 -5.33 -16.60 -19.52
N ILE A 249 -6.15 -15.75 -18.88
CA ILE A 249 -6.97 -16.11 -17.72
C ILE A 249 -8.00 -17.18 -18.10
N MET A 250 -8.67 -17.06 -19.24
CA MET A 250 -9.66 -18.03 -19.70
C MET A 250 -9.06 -19.36 -20.12
N SER A 251 -7.81 -19.35 -20.60
CA SER A 251 -7.14 -20.52 -21.18
C SER A 251 -6.38 -21.32 -20.14
N ASP A 252 -5.96 -20.71 -19.02
CA ASP A 252 -5.26 -21.38 -17.94
C ASP A 252 -6.08 -21.35 -16.63
N GLN A 253 -6.65 -22.50 -16.29
CA GLN A 253 -7.42 -22.69 -15.06
C GLN A 253 -6.60 -22.39 -13.80
N LYS A 254 -5.28 -22.60 -13.80
CA LYS A 254 -4.42 -22.27 -12.65
C LYS A 254 -4.33 -20.76 -12.46
N VAL A 255 -4.20 -20.00 -13.56
CA VAL A 255 -4.20 -18.53 -13.51
C VAL A 255 -5.53 -18.01 -13.01
N ALA A 256 -6.65 -18.56 -13.50
CA ALA A 256 -7.98 -18.20 -13.03
C ALA A 256 -8.18 -18.52 -11.53
N LEU A 257 -7.75 -19.70 -11.07
CA LEU A 257 -7.85 -20.10 -9.66
C LEU A 257 -6.93 -19.27 -8.76
N LEU A 258 -5.71 -18.96 -9.19
CA LEU A 258 -4.80 -18.06 -8.48
C LEU A 258 -5.44 -16.67 -8.30
N GLY A 259 -6.02 -16.11 -9.36
CA GLY A 259 -6.74 -14.85 -9.28
C GLY A 259 -7.96 -14.92 -8.35
N ALA A 260 -8.72 -16.02 -8.39
CA ALA A 260 -9.86 -16.23 -7.50
C ALA A 260 -9.41 -16.32 -6.03
N MET A 261 -8.34 -17.04 -5.73
CA MET A 261 -7.80 -17.15 -4.36
C MET A 261 -7.24 -15.83 -3.84
N GLN A 262 -6.62 -15.03 -4.70
CA GLN A 262 -6.02 -13.74 -4.32
C GLN A 262 -7.05 -12.61 -4.18
N SER A 263 -8.25 -12.78 -4.74
CA SER A 263 -9.36 -11.81 -4.61
C SER A 263 -10.29 -12.07 -3.42
N LEU A 264 -10.10 -13.20 -2.73
CA LEU A 264 -10.81 -13.64 -1.51
C LEU A 264 -10.06 -13.18 -0.26
#